data_AF-A0AAE0JHZ8-F1
#
_entry.id   AF-A0AAE0JHZ8-F1
#
_cell.length_a   1.000
_cell.length_b   1.000
_cell.length_c   1.000
_cell.angle_alpha   90.00
_cell.angle_beta   90.00
_cell.angle_gamma   90.00
#
_symmetry.space_group_name_H-M   'P 1'
#
loop_
_entity.id
_entity.type
_entity.pdbx_description
1 polymer ?
#
loop_
_entity_poly.entity_id
_entity_poly.type
_entity_poly.pdbx_seq_one_letter_code
_entity_poly.pdbx_strand_id
1 'polypeptide(L)'
;MASAIENYSGGQVVDWFFTTGDDDSLISLIDQTRNECFPEFCKALTWKGNPDVSGIGVDAAFIIQAVFATVFLLIYIGFQISDTIYFRQHLEKGDYEHLSPEQPPREHPTKNNTSQEPTQSMKISDLRRAFDDCLELFWSTCYVFAFTLVIAALTFNVVYRSEGHIYSGYFGYLGAVHSVAVLLCLWPWFPGRTKYPVLTFSGLVALLLLVTGVSITFFSETKSPKNKTTFESVCLEGGQSTHYVQGLVKYTPYATLALIIFWGASLFVIRRIRLSFVSEKTDLDITKESRGALSLYLAVTGVLGGFLVLSSLAIAWVFLVFFMYLRNKVRKLSGPSYAEDEWGFGQVVAVVAWMPLLGQFSAIVVRKLFASQYLTDHAKKWFEPVPEHQRRTPWIIANALRKTKPRAEEMPLSPISGRSSQLRQQPAKTW
;
A
#
# COMPACT_ATOMS: atom_id res chain seq x y z
N MET A 1 -50.83 27.81 -8.30
CA MET A 1 -50.45 26.51 -7.71
C MET A 1 -50.20 25.44 -8.78
N ALA A 2 -51.00 25.33 -9.85
CA ALA A 2 -50.77 24.32 -10.90
C ALA A 2 -49.45 24.48 -11.69
N SER A 3 -48.95 25.71 -11.89
CA SER A 3 -47.69 25.97 -12.61
C SER A 3 -46.41 25.71 -11.80
N ALA A 4 -46.51 25.40 -10.50
CA ALA A 4 -45.36 25.05 -9.67
C ALA A 4 -45.04 23.55 -9.71
N ILE A 5 -45.95 22.72 -10.26
CA ILE A 5 -45.83 21.26 -10.26
C ILE A 5 -45.04 20.75 -11.47
N GLU A 6 -44.91 21.53 -12.55
CA GLU A 6 -44.24 21.11 -13.79
C GLU A 6 -42.73 20.84 -13.67
N ASN A 7 -42.09 21.24 -12.56
CA ASN A 7 -40.64 21.06 -12.37
C ASN A 7 -40.25 19.93 -11.42
N TYR A 8 -41.20 19.14 -10.88
CA TYR A 8 -40.87 18.02 -10.02
C TYR A 8 -40.77 16.73 -10.82
N SER A 9 -39.66 16.00 -10.68
CA SER A 9 -39.58 14.64 -11.19
C SER A 9 -40.58 13.76 -10.45
N GLY A 10 -41.13 12.74 -11.11
CA GLY A 10 -42.00 11.76 -10.44
C GLY A 10 -41.37 11.17 -9.17
N GLY A 11 -40.04 11.01 -9.17
CA GLY A 11 -39.27 10.60 -8.00
C GLY A 11 -39.29 11.59 -6.84
N GLN A 12 -39.27 12.90 -7.10
CA GLN A 12 -39.37 13.93 -6.05
C GLN A 12 -40.77 13.96 -5.43
N VAL A 13 -41.81 13.73 -6.22
CA VAL A 13 -43.19 13.64 -5.71
C VAL A 13 -43.33 12.42 -4.80
N VAL A 14 -42.78 11.27 -5.22
CA VAL A 14 -42.77 10.05 -4.41
C VAL A 14 -41.95 10.25 -3.12
N ASP A 15 -40.76 10.86 -3.19
CA ASP A 15 -39.90 11.06 -2.00
C ASP A 15 -40.48 12.09 -1.00
N TRP A 16 -41.07 13.20 -1.49
CA TRP A 16 -41.83 14.13 -0.66
C TRP A 16 -42.99 13.44 0.06
N PHE A 17 -43.64 12.51 -0.63
CA PHE A 17 -44.79 11.78 -0.11
C PHE A 17 -44.41 10.79 1.00
N PHE A 18 -43.31 10.05 0.84
CA PHE A 18 -42.76 9.21 1.90
C PHE A 18 -42.37 9.98 3.15
N THR A 19 -41.97 11.24 3.00
CA THR A 19 -41.53 12.09 4.11
C THR A 19 -42.68 12.85 4.79
N THR A 20 -43.88 12.90 4.19
CA THR A 20 -45.01 13.72 4.71
C THR A 20 -46.36 13.00 4.87
N GLY A 21 -46.56 11.83 4.27
CA GLY A 21 -47.84 11.10 4.31
C GLY A 21 -48.04 10.27 5.59
N ASP A 22 -49.14 10.52 6.32
CA ASP A 22 -49.49 9.87 7.60
C ASP A 22 -50.69 8.88 7.45
N ASP A 23 -51.16 8.60 6.23
CA ASP A 23 -52.35 7.77 5.99
C ASP A 23 -52.01 6.28 5.73
N ASP A 24 -52.46 5.39 6.63
CA ASP A 24 -52.27 3.92 6.58
C ASP A 24 -52.72 3.28 5.26
N SER A 25 -53.78 3.82 4.63
CA SER A 25 -54.31 3.31 3.34
C SER A 25 -53.30 3.43 2.20
N LEU A 26 -52.41 4.41 2.31
CA LEU A 26 -51.48 4.83 1.28
C LEU A 26 -50.18 4.03 1.33
N ILE A 27 -49.72 3.72 2.54
CA ILE A 27 -48.62 2.81 2.81
C ILE A 27 -48.92 1.44 2.19
N SER A 28 -50.18 0.98 2.27
CA SER A 28 -50.59 -0.30 1.68
C SER A 28 -50.47 -0.31 0.14
N LEU A 29 -50.82 0.80 -0.53
CA LEU A 29 -50.70 0.94 -1.97
C LEU A 29 -49.23 1.02 -2.41
N ILE A 30 -48.40 1.73 -1.65
CA ILE A 30 -46.96 1.79 -1.85
C ILE A 30 -46.35 0.40 -1.73
N ASP A 31 -46.65 -0.32 -0.64
CA ASP A 31 -46.09 -1.65 -0.43
C ASP A 31 -46.55 -2.63 -1.51
N GLN A 32 -47.80 -2.53 -1.95
CA GLN A 32 -48.29 -3.31 -3.09
C GLN A 32 -47.53 -2.97 -4.37
N THR A 33 -47.38 -1.68 -4.71
CA THR A 33 -46.65 -1.23 -5.90
C THR A 33 -45.18 -1.65 -5.85
N ARG A 34 -44.55 -1.54 -4.68
CA ARG A 34 -43.19 -1.99 -4.42
C ARG A 34 -43.07 -3.49 -4.65
N ASN A 35 -44.03 -4.31 -4.19
CA ASN A 35 -43.96 -5.76 -4.31
C ASN A 35 -44.26 -6.25 -5.73
N GLU A 36 -45.20 -5.62 -6.43
CA GLU A 36 -45.59 -6.00 -7.80
C GLU A 36 -44.64 -5.43 -8.86
N CYS A 37 -44.15 -4.20 -8.66
CA CYS A 37 -43.38 -3.42 -9.64
C CYS A 37 -42.02 -2.97 -9.07
N PHE A 38 -41.34 -3.82 -8.29
CA PHE A 38 -40.09 -3.46 -7.58
C PHE A 38 -39.02 -2.78 -8.46
N PRO A 39 -38.66 -3.31 -9.65
CA PRO A 39 -37.61 -2.69 -10.48
C PRO A 39 -37.99 -1.30 -10.99
N GLU A 40 -39.23 -1.11 -11.43
CA GLU A 40 -39.77 0.15 -11.94
C GLU A 40 -39.91 1.17 -10.81
N PHE A 41 -40.38 0.72 -9.64
CA PHE A 41 -40.47 1.52 -8.44
C PHE A 41 -39.10 2.08 -8.04
N CYS A 42 -38.07 1.24 -8.00
CA CYS A 42 -36.71 1.69 -7.66
C CYS A 42 -36.10 2.64 -8.68
N LYS A 43 -36.39 2.46 -9.98
CA LYS A 43 -35.95 3.39 -11.03
C LYS A 43 -36.63 4.75 -10.94
N ALA A 44 -37.86 4.80 -10.40
CA ALA A 44 -38.59 6.04 -10.21
C ALA A 44 -38.03 6.88 -9.05
N LEU A 45 -37.38 6.25 -8.06
CA LEU A 45 -36.72 6.94 -6.95
C LEU A 45 -35.44 7.65 -7.41
N THR A 46 -35.19 8.82 -6.84
CA THR A 46 -33.99 9.61 -7.15
C THR A 46 -32.78 9.01 -6.44
N TRP A 47 -31.79 8.56 -7.21
CA TRP A 47 -30.50 8.14 -6.65
C TRP A 47 -29.63 9.35 -6.31
N LYS A 48 -29.11 9.39 -5.08
CA LYS A 48 -28.10 10.35 -4.63
C LYS A 48 -26.86 9.59 -4.20
N GLY A 49 -25.89 9.50 -5.11
CA GLY A 49 -24.57 8.90 -4.85
C GLY A 49 -23.46 9.92 -5.10
N ASN A 50 -22.24 9.60 -4.67
CA ASN A 50 -21.09 10.44 -4.91
C ASN A 50 -20.18 9.82 -5.99
N PRO A 51 -20.19 10.32 -7.23
CA PRO A 51 -19.38 9.78 -8.32
C PRO A 51 -17.87 9.82 -8.02
N ASP A 52 -17.37 10.67 -7.12
CA ASP A 52 -15.94 10.74 -6.80
C ASP A 52 -15.43 9.58 -5.93
N VAL A 53 -16.30 8.77 -5.33
CA VAL A 53 -15.89 7.58 -4.53
C VAL A 53 -16.30 6.25 -5.16
N SER A 54 -17.35 6.27 -5.98
CA SER A 54 -17.97 5.07 -6.54
C SER A 54 -18.12 5.13 -8.06
N GLY A 55 -17.64 6.20 -8.72
CA GLY A 55 -17.79 6.40 -10.15
C GLY A 55 -16.73 5.70 -11.01
N ILE A 56 -16.89 5.81 -12.34
CA ILE A 56 -16.20 4.96 -13.33
C ILE A 56 -14.68 5.09 -13.23
N GLY A 57 -14.15 6.30 -13.06
CA GLY A 57 -12.70 6.48 -12.97
C GLY A 57 -12.09 5.94 -11.67
N VAL A 58 -12.83 5.91 -10.56
CA VAL A 58 -12.35 5.27 -9.32
C VAL A 58 -12.29 3.75 -9.48
N ASP A 59 -13.32 3.16 -10.10
CA ASP A 59 -13.34 1.74 -10.45
C ASP A 59 -12.14 1.37 -11.35
N ALA A 60 -11.90 2.17 -12.40
CA ALA A 60 -10.74 2.02 -13.27
C ALA A 60 -9.41 2.12 -12.50
N ALA A 61 -9.29 3.06 -11.55
CA ALA A 61 -8.10 3.20 -10.72
C ALA A 61 -7.85 1.96 -9.86
N PHE A 62 -8.88 1.34 -9.26
CA PHE A 62 -8.73 0.09 -8.51
C PHE A 62 -8.36 -1.09 -9.41
N ILE A 63 -8.91 -1.17 -10.63
CA ILE A 63 -8.52 -2.19 -11.61
C ILE A 63 -7.04 -2.05 -11.96
N ILE A 64 -6.59 -0.84 -12.29
CA ILE A 64 -5.18 -0.54 -12.56
C ILE A 64 -4.32 -0.96 -11.37
N GLN A 65 -4.69 -0.56 -10.16
CA GLN A 65 -3.98 -0.87 -8.94
C GLN A 65 -3.85 -2.39 -8.71
N ALA A 66 -4.94 -3.16 -8.85
CA ALA A 66 -4.96 -4.61 -8.67
C ALA A 66 -4.13 -5.36 -9.73
N VAL A 67 -4.24 -4.93 -11.00
CA VAL A 67 -3.49 -5.52 -12.12
C VAL A 67 -2.00 -5.30 -11.92
N PHE A 68 -1.55 -4.06 -11.68
CA PHE A 68 -0.13 -3.79 -11.46
C PHE A 68 0.41 -4.50 -10.22
N ALA A 69 -0.36 -4.56 -9.13
CA ALA A 69 0.04 -5.30 -7.94
C ALA A 69 0.27 -6.79 -8.22
N THR A 70 -0.63 -7.40 -9.01
CA THR A 70 -0.50 -8.80 -9.44
C THR A 70 0.73 -9.01 -10.31
N VAL A 71 0.96 -8.12 -11.29
CA VAL A 71 2.14 -8.19 -12.19
C VAL A 71 3.44 -8.06 -11.40
N PHE A 72 3.56 -7.06 -10.53
CA PHE A 72 4.75 -6.92 -9.68
C PHE A 72 4.95 -8.14 -8.79
N LEU A 73 3.89 -8.64 -8.15
CA LEU A 73 3.99 -9.82 -7.31
C LEU A 73 4.55 -11.02 -8.07
N LEU A 74 4.04 -11.32 -9.26
CA LEU A 74 4.51 -12.43 -10.08
C LEU A 74 5.99 -12.28 -10.47
N ILE A 75 6.41 -11.06 -10.85
CA ILE A 75 7.81 -10.76 -11.18
C ILE A 75 8.72 -11.01 -9.98
N TYR A 76 8.34 -10.53 -8.80
CA TYR A 76 9.16 -10.66 -7.59
C TYR A 76 9.17 -12.09 -7.03
N ILE A 77 8.07 -12.84 -7.16
CA ILE A 77 8.06 -14.29 -6.90
C ILE A 77 9.05 -14.98 -7.86
N GLY A 78 9.05 -14.61 -9.14
CA GLY A 78 10.01 -15.11 -10.12
C GLY A 78 11.46 -14.85 -9.73
N PHE A 79 11.78 -13.62 -9.30
CA PHE A 79 13.12 -13.30 -8.78
C PHE A 79 13.47 -14.10 -7.53
N GLN A 80 12.53 -14.27 -6.59
CA GLN A 80 12.74 -15.04 -5.38
C GLN A 80 13.04 -16.52 -5.69
N ILE A 81 12.31 -17.12 -6.64
CA ILE A 81 12.54 -18.49 -7.10
C ILE A 81 13.91 -18.61 -7.77
N SER A 82 14.24 -17.67 -8.66
CA SER A 82 15.54 -17.63 -9.35
C SER A 82 16.70 -17.58 -8.36
N ASP A 83 16.64 -16.69 -7.36
CA ASP A 83 17.67 -16.57 -6.32
C ASP A 83 17.80 -17.87 -5.50
N THR A 84 16.67 -18.51 -5.18
CA THR A 84 16.64 -19.76 -4.41
C THR A 84 17.26 -20.92 -5.18
N ILE A 85 16.96 -21.04 -6.47
CA ILE A 85 17.55 -22.06 -7.35
C ILE A 85 19.06 -21.82 -7.50
N TYR A 86 19.47 -20.59 -7.78
CA TYR A 86 20.87 -20.21 -7.89
C TYR A 86 21.65 -20.58 -6.62
N PHE A 87 21.09 -20.25 -5.44
CA PHE A 87 21.72 -20.55 -4.16
C PHE A 87 21.82 -22.06 -3.89
N ARG A 88 20.78 -22.84 -4.19
CA ARG A 88 20.81 -24.31 -4.03
C ARG A 88 21.90 -24.94 -4.91
N GLN A 89 22.03 -24.49 -6.16
CA GLN A 89 23.05 -25.00 -7.08
C GLN A 89 24.49 -24.73 -6.59
N HIS A 90 24.72 -23.60 -5.93
CA HIS A 90 26.04 -23.28 -5.35
C HIS A 90 26.31 -24.04 -4.05
N LEU A 91 25.27 -24.28 -3.23
CA LEU A 91 25.37 -25.13 -2.03
C LEU A 91 25.79 -26.56 -2.36
N GLU A 92 25.20 -27.15 -3.40
CA GLU A 92 25.47 -28.55 -3.78
C GLU A 92 26.88 -28.76 -4.33
N LYS A 93 27.47 -27.75 -4.95
CA LYS A 93 28.81 -27.85 -5.53
C LYS A 93 29.95 -27.82 -4.51
N GLY A 94 29.68 -27.45 -3.26
CA GLY A 94 30.72 -27.41 -2.23
C GLY A 94 31.83 -26.39 -2.49
N ASP A 95 31.66 -25.46 -3.43
CA ASP A 95 32.62 -24.41 -3.82
C ASP A 95 32.80 -23.31 -2.74
N TYR A 96 32.68 -23.67 -1.46
CA TYR A 96 32.89 -22.76 -0.35
C TYR A 96 34.36 -22.45 -0.08
N GLU A 97 35.30 -23.25 -0.60
CA GLU A 97 36.73 -23.03 -0.39
C GLU A 97 37.27 -21.76 -1.09
N HIS A 98 36.61 -21.25 -2.15
CA HIS A 98 37.08 -20.06 -2.87
C HIS A 98 36.34 -18.74 -2.55
N LEU A 99 35.35 -18.75 -1.66
CA LEU A 99 34.63 -17.55 -1.23
C LEU A 99 35.24 -16.89 0.03
N SER A 100 36.35 -17.44 0.54
CA SER A 100 37.19 -16.68 1.47
C SER A 100 37.66 -15.44 0.72
N PRO A 101 37.48 -14.21 1.26
CA PRO A 101 37.98 -12.99 0.66
C PRO A 101 39.52 -13.04 0.68
N GLU A 102 40.10 -13.77 -0.27
CA GLU A 102 41.52 -13.86 -0.47
C GLU A 102 42.00 -12.44 -0.79
N GLN A 103 43.01 -12.03 -0.03
CA GLN A 103 43.57 -10.69 -0.07
C GLN A 103 43.84 -10.27 -1.52
N PRO A 104 43.61 -8.98 -1.87
CA PRO A 104 43.84 -8.49 -3.22
C PRO A 104 45.23 -8.93 -3.71
N PRO A 105 45.31 -9.72 -4.80
CA PRO A 105 46.58 -10.17 -5.33
C PRO A 105 47.44 -8.97 -5.69
N ARG A 106 48.71 -8.97 -5.27
CA ARG A 106 49.69 -8.00 -5.75
C ARG A 106 49.72 -8.05 -7.28
N GLU A 107 49.39 -6.92 -7.90
CA GLU A 107 49.37 -6.74 -9.35
C GLU A 107 50.73 -7.12 -9.96
N HIS A 108 50.73 -8.12 -10.84
CA HIS A 108 51.75 -8.26 -11.86
C HIS A 108 51.13 -7.84 -13.21
N PRO A 109 51.77 -6.92 -13.95
CA PRO A 109 51.27 -6.43 -15.23
C PRO A 109 51.60 -7.45 -16.32
N THR A 110 50.60 -8.15 -16.84
CA THR A 110 50.75 -8.92 -18.08
C THR A 110 49.72 -8.44 -19.10
N LYS A 111 50.22 -7.66 -20.06
CA LYS A 111 49.51 -7.30 -21.29
C LYS A 111 49.34 -8.57 -22.12
N ASN A 112 48.12 -8.87 -22.56
CA ASN A 112 47.89 -9.30 -23.94
C ASN A 112 46.41 -9.17 -24.32
N ASN A 113 46.23 -8.50 -25.45
CA ASN A 113 44.96 -8.14 -26.06
C ASN A 113 44.34 -9.38 -26.71
N THR A 114 43.09 -9.71 -26.38
CA THR A 114 42.22 -10.41 -27.31
C THR A 114 40.80 -9.87 -27.15
N SER A 115 40.43 -9.01 -28.08
CA SER A 115 39.15 -8.31 -28.15
C SER A 115 38.06 -9.26 -28.65
N GLN A 116 37.57 -10.13 -27.76
CA GLN A 116 36.26 -10.75 -27.98
C GLN A 116 35.23 -9.83 -27.35
N GLU A 117 34.50 -9.08 -28.19
CA GLU A 117 33.30 -8.35 -27.79
C GLU A 117 32.28 -9.39 -27.28
N PRO A 118 32.02 -9.45 -25.97
CA PRO A 118 31.05 -10.38 -25.46
C PRO A 118 29.67 -9.82 -25.79
N THR A 119 28.89 -10.57 -26.55
CA THR A 119 27.45 -10.38 -26.74
C THR A 119 26.84 -10.14 -25.36
N GLN A 120 26.48 -8.90 -25.06
CA GLN A 120 26.19 -8.43 -23.72
C GLN A 120 24.79 -8.92 -23.32
N SER A 121 24.68 -10.21 -22.97
CA SER A 121 23.47 -10.79 -22.40
C SER A 121 23.10 -9.98 -21.16
N MET A 122 21.90 -9.42 -21.16
CA MET A 122 21.41 -8.58 -20.07
C MET A 122 21.59 -9.29 -18.73
N LYS A 123 22.36 -8.68 -17.83
CA LYS A 123 22.52 -9.23 -16.49
C LYS A 123 21.18 -9.09 -15.77
N ILE A 124 20.70 -10.19 -15.18
CA ILE A 124 19.45 -10.25 -14.40
C ILE A 124 19.42 -9.16 -13.31
N SER A 125 20.59 -8.78 -12.78
CA SER A 125 20.75 -7.66 -11.83
C SER A 125 20.24 -6.33 -12.35
N ASP A 126 20.44 -6.02 -13.63
CA ASP A 126 20.03 -4.75 -14.24
C ASP A 126 18.51 -4.72 -14.44
N LEU A 127 17.91 -5.88 -14.76
CA LEU A 127 16.47 -6.04 -14.85
C LEU A 127 15.81 -5.77 -13.50
N ARG A 128 16.33 -6.44 -12.46
CA ARG A 128 15.82 -6.34 -11.09
C ARG A 128 15.86 -4.91 -10.59
N ARG A 129 16.98 -4.20 -10.83
CA ARG A 129 17.14 -2.80 -10.44
C ARG A 129 16.12 -1.89 -11.12
N ALA A 130 15.80 -2.13 -12.38
CA ALA A 130 14.77 -1.36 -13.10
C ALA A 130 13.37 -1.60 -12.51
N PHE A 131 13.05 -2.85 -12.16
CA PHE A 131 11.79 -3.18 -11.48
C PHE A 131 11.72 -2.64 -10.06
N ASP A 132 12.82 -2.59 -9.32
CA ASP A 132 12.90 -1.97 -8.00
C ASP A 132 12.55 -0.48 -8.07
N ASP A 133 13.11 0.25 -9.05
CA ASP A 133 12.80 1.67 -9.26
C ASP A 133 11.30 1.87 -9.61
N CYS A 134 10.72 1.01 -10.45
CA CYS A 134 9.28 1.05 -10.77
C CYS A 134 8.38 0.65 -9.60
N LEU A 135 8.75 -0.37 -8.83
CA LEU A 135 8.00 -0.80 -7.65
C LEU A 135 8.02 0.30 -6.60
N GLU A 136 9.16 0.99 -6.43
CA GLU A 136 9.26 2.11 -5.50
C GLU A 136 8.27 3.22 -5.87
N LEU A 137 8.22 3.61 -7.16
CA LEU A 137 7.23 4.58 -7.63
C LEU A 137 5.80 4.07 -7.44
N PHE A 138 5.48 2.87 -7.93
CA PHE A 138 4.13 2.28 -7.84
C PHE A 138 3.62 2.24 -6.41
N TRP A 139 4.45 1.74 -5.50
CA TRP A 139 4.08 1.59 -4.10
C TRP A 139 3.87 2.95 -3.44
N SER A 140 4.70 3.96 -3.73
CA SER A 140 4.52 5.32 -3.21
C SER A 140 3.24 5.98 -3.73
N THR A 141 2.90 5.79 -5.01
CA THR A 141 1.63 6.26 -5.59
C THR A 141 0.45 5.56 -4.93
N CYS A 142 0.51 4.23 -4.75
CA CYS A 142 -0.50 3.48 -4.04
C CYS A 142 -0.67 3.97 -2.60
N TYR A 143 0.42 4.37 -1.94
CA TYR A 143 0.38 4.84 -0.55
C TYR A 143 -0.36 6.17 -0.45
N VAL A 144 -0.02 7.13 -1.32
CA VAL A 144 -0.73 8.43 -1.37
C VAL A 144 -2.20 8.23 -1.73
N PHE A 145 -2.48 7.40 -2.74
CA PHE A 145 -3.85 7.08 -3.16
C PHE A 145 -4.67 6.46 -2.02
N ALA A 146 -4.14 5.43 -1.35
CA ALA A 146 -4.79 4.79 -0.21
C ALA A 146 -5.01 5.77 0.94
N PHE A 147 -4.02 6.60 1.27
CA PHE A 147 -4.11 7.57 2.35
C PHE A 147 -5.19 8.62 2.07
N THR A 148 -5.22 9.19 0.86
CA THR A 148 -6.25 10.13 0.44
C THR A 148 -7.64 9.51 0.47
N LEU A 149 -7.78 8.27 -0.02
CA LEU A 149 -9.06 7.57 -0.03
C LEU A 149 -9.57 7.24 1.38
N VAL A 150 -8.67 6.84 2.29
CA VAL A 150 -9.01 6.59 3.70
C VAL A 150 -9.46 7.88 4.38
N ILE A 151 -8.78 9.01 4.14
CA ILE A 151 -9.21 10.32 4.64
C ILE A 151 -10.57 10.68 4.06
N ALA A 152 -10.77 10.56 2.75
CA ALA A 152 -12.04 10.84 2.11
C ALA A 152 -13.17 10.00 2.72
N ALA A 153 -12.96 8.69 2.91
CA ALA A 153 -13.92 7.80 3.54
C ALA A 153 -14.23 8.21 4.99
N LEU A 154 -13.22 8.59 5.79
CA LEU A 154 -13.43 9.13 7.13
C LEU A 154 -14.26 10.42 7.11
N THR A 155 -13.92 11.34 6.21
CA THR A 155 -14.61 12.62 6.08
C THR A 155 -16.06 12.42 5.65
N PHE A 156 -16.35 11.49 4.74
CA PHE A 156 -17.73 11.13 4.39
C PHE A 156 -18.48 10.52 5.58
N ASN A 157 -17.85 9.60 6.33
CA ASN A 157 -18.53 8.94 7.44
C ASN A 157 -18.76 9.86 8.65
N VAL A 158 -17.84 10.81 8.91
CA VAL A 158 -17.84 11.61 10.15
C VAL A 158 -18.41 13.02 9.92
N VAL A 159 -18.04 13.65 8.80
CA VAL A 159 -18.30 15.08 8.58
C VAL A 159 -19.54 15.27 7.70
N TYR A 160 -19.62 14.56 6.58
CA TYR A 160 -20.71 14.73 5.62
C TYR A 160 -21.87 13.79 5.89
N ARG A 161 -22.83 14.24 6.70
CA ARG A 161 -24.15 13.59 6.85
C ARG A 161 -25.13 14.02 5.76
N SER A 162 -24.71 14.03 4.50
CA SER A 162 -25.60 14.32 3.37
C SER A 162 -26.43 13.09 3.01
N GLU A 163 -27.55 13.27 2.33
CA GLU A 163 -28.31 12.14 1.78
C GLU A 163 -27.43 11.25 0.88
N GLY A 164 -27.52 9.92 1.02
CA GLY A 164 -26.71 8.96 0.27
C GLY A 164 -25.30 8.70 0.82
N HIS A 165 -24.99 9.23 2.01
CA HIS A 165 -23.68 9.03 2.66
C HIS A 165 -23.44 7.57 3.08
N ILE A 166 -24.47 6.76 3.37
CA ILE A 166 -24.28 5.36 3.78
C ILE A 166 -23.72 4.57 2.61
N TYR A 167 -24.35 4.64 1.44
CA TYR A 167 -23.82 3.96 0.26
C TYR A 167 -22.44 4.49 -0.15
N SER A 168 -22.28 5.82 -0.24
CA SER A 168 -21.00 6.43 -0.60
C SER A 168 -19.89 6.06 0.40
N GLY A 169 -20.22 6.04 1.68
CA GLY A 169 -19.34 5.58 2.77
C GLY A 169 -18.97 4.11 2.64
N TYR A 170 -19.88 3.28 2.12
CA TYR A 170 -19.60 1.87 1.86
C TYR A 170 -18.59 1.68 0.72
N PHE A 171 -18.75 2.41 -0.38
CA PHE A 171 -17.78 2.41 -1.49
C PHE A 171 -16.42 2.96 -1.05
N GLY A 172 -16.42 4.04 -0.26
CA GLY A 172 -15.21 4.57 0.38
C GLY A 172 -14.52 3.54 1.27
N TYR A 173 -15.30 2.80 2.08
CA TYR A 173 -14.78 1.71 2.92
C TYR A 173 -14.17 0.57 2.09
N LEU A 174 -14.88 0.07 1.08
CA LEU A 174 -14.38 -1.00 0.21
C LEU A 174 -13.10 -0.59 -0.51
N GLY A 175 -13.08 0.62 -1.08
CA GLY A 175 -11.93 1.18 -1.76
C GLY A 175 -10.73 1.37 -0.83
N ALA A 176 -10.96 1.84 0.40
CA ALA A 176 -9.93 2.00 1.42
C ALA A 176 -9.27 0.65 1.75
N VAL A 177 -10.07 -0.39 2.03
CA VAL A 177 -9.55 -1.73 2.32
C VAL A 177 -8.81 -2.32 1.13
N HIS A 178 -9.37 -2.20 -0.08
CA HIS A 178 -8.72 -2.62 -1.32
C HIS A 178 -7.33 -1.98 -1.47
N SER A 179 -7.25 -0.65 -1.34
CA SER A 179 -6.02 0.11 -1.55
C SER A 179 -4.94 -0.26 -0.54
N VAL A 180 -5.31 -0.47 0.73
CA VAL A 180 -4.39 -0.92 1.78
C VAL A 180 -3.94 -2.36 1.55
N ALA A 181 -4.84 -3.25 1.14
CA ALA A 181 -4.50 -4.63 0.82
C ALA A 181 -3.44 -4.71 -0.29
N VAL A 182 -3.54 -3.88 -1.33
CA VAL A 182 -2.50 -3.79 -2.37
C VAL A 182 -1.13 -3.38 -1.81
N LEU A 183 -1.10 -2.39 -0.91
CA LEU A 183 0.16 -1.95 -0.28
C LEU A 183 0.83 -3.05 0.54
N LEU A 184 0.03 -3.79 1.32
CA LEU A 184 0.51 -4.89 2.16
C LEU A 184 1.01 -6.06 1.32
N CYS A 185 0.33 -6.36 0.22
CA CYS A 185 0.73 -7.40 -0.74
C CYS A 185 2.15 -7.18 -1.27
N LEU A 186 2.53 -5.92 -1.52
CA LEU A 186 3.84 -5.59 -2.10
C LEU A 186 4.90 -5.15 -1.09
N TRP A 187 4.53 -4.95 0.18
CA TRP A 187 5.47 -4.53 1.22
C TRP A 187 6.75 -5.36 1.24
N PRO A 188 6.72 -6.71 1.21
CA PRO A 188 7.94 -7.50 1.38
C PRO A 188 8.99 -7.28 0.29
N TRP A 189 8.65 -6.68 -0.84
CA TRP A 189 9.58 -6.38 -1.92
C TRP A 189 9.84 -4.89 -2.10
N PHE A 190 9.08 -4.01 -1.44
CA PHE A 190 9.26 -2.56 -1.54
C PHE A 190 10.69 -2.13 -1.15
N PRO A 191 11.50 -1.60 -2.08
CA PRO A 191 12.88 -1.22 -1.80
C PRO A 191 12.99 -0.12 -0.75
N GLY A 192 12.02 0.80 -0.70
CA GLY A 192 11.99 1.88 0.28
C GLY A 192 11.90 1.40 1.73
N ARG A 193 11.53 0.13 1.99
CA ARG A 193 11.53 -0.44 3.36
C ARG A 193 12.92 -0.52 3.97
N THR A 194 13.97 -0.67 3.16
CA THR A 194 15.35 -0.71 3.65
C THR A 194 15.93 0.71 3.75
N LYS A 195 15.52 1.60 2.85
CA LYS A 195 15.91 3.03 2.86
C LYS A 195 15.26 3.80 4.02
N TYR A 196 13.98 3.56 4.28
CA TYR A 196 13.14 4.30 5.22
C TYR A 196 12.29 3.36 6.09
N PRO A 197 12.92 2.47 6.89
CA PRO A 197 12.21 1.41 7.62
C PRO A 197 11.22 1.95 8.65
N VAL A 198 11.56 3.06 9.32
CA VAL A 198 10.69 3.67 10.34
C VAL A 198 9.48 4.31 9.67
N LEU A 199 9.70 5.15 8.65
CA LEU A 199 8.64 5.89 7.96
C LEU A 199 7.64 4.95 7.28
N THR A 200 8.12 3.91 6.58
CA THR A 200 7.27 2.93 5.92
C THR A 200 6.43 2.15 6.91
N PHE A 201 7.06 1.67 7.98
CA PHE A 201 6.36 0.94 9.03
C PHE A 201 5.33 1.81 9.76
N SER A 202 5.72 3.00 10.22
CA SER A 202 4.81 3.91 10.93
C SER A 202 3.68 4.39 10.02
N GLY A 203 3.97 4.67 8.75
CA GLY A 203 2.95 5.09 7.77
C GLY A 203 1.90 4.01 7.55
N LEU A 204 2.32 2.74 7.42
CA LEU A 204 1.38 1.64 7.24
C LEU A 204 0.60 1.33 8.52
N VAL A 205 1.22 1.41 9.70
CA VAL A 205 0.47 1.32 10.97
C VAL A 205 -0.56 2.44 11.08
N ALA A 206 -0.19 3.68 10.77
CA ALA A 206 -1.13 4.81 10.76
C ALA A 206 -2.29 4.56 9.77
N LEU A 207 -1.99 4.08 8.57
CA LEU A 207 -3.00 3.77 7.55
C LEU A 207 -3.96 2.66 8.02
N LEU A 208 -3.46 1.62 8.67
CA LEU A 208 -4.27 0.54 9.25
C LEU A 208 -5.17 1.04 10.39
N LEU A 209 -4.67 1.93 11.24
CA LEU A 209 -5.46 2.56 12.29
C LEU A 209 -6.57 3.45 11.69
N LEU A 210 -6.27 4.20 10.63
CA LEU A 210 -7.27 5.01 9.95
C LEU A 210 -8.35 4.15 9.26
N VAL A 211 -7.98 3.05 8.59
CA VAL A 211 -8.95 2.08 8.04
C VAL A 211 -9.81 1.45 9.14
N THR A 212 -9.23 1.19 10.30
CA THR A 212 -10.00 0.75 11.48
C THR A 212 -11.00 1.83 11.91
N GLY A 213 -10.59 3.10 11.89
CA GLY A 213 -11.50 4.24 12.12
C GLY A 213 -12.62 4.33 11.08
N VAL A 214 -12.33 4.18 9.79
CA VAL A 214 -13.33 4.14 8.70
C VAL A 214 -14.32 3.02 8.97
N SER A 215 -13.82 1.85 9.34
CA SER A 215 -14.64 0.68 9.66
C SER A 215 -15.61 1.01 10.80
N ILE A 216 -15.09 1.44 11.96
CA ILE A 216 -15.90 1.72 13.16
C ILE A 216 -16.96 2.81 12.89
N THR A 217 -16.55 3.91 12.25
CA THR A 217 -17.45 5.03 11.94
C THR A 217 -18.56 4.62 10.98
N PHE A 218 -18.21 3.88 9.92
CA PHE A 218 -19.18 3.31 9.00
C PHE A 218 -20.21 2.41 9.73
N PHE A 219 -19.77 1.52 10.64
CA PHE A 219 -20.73 0.69 11.40
C PHE A 219 -21.65 1.48 12.30
N SER A 220 -21.11 2.50 12.95
CA SER A 220 -21.91 3.36 13.81
C SER A 220 -23.06 3.99 13.01
N GLU A 221 -22.80 4.42 11.78
CA GLU A 221 -23.81 5.04 10.92
C GLU A 221 -24.79 4.00 10.33
N THR A 222 -24.34 2.82 9.90
CA THR A 222 -25.26 1.78 9.37
C THR A 222 -26.30 1.28 10.36
N LYS A 223 -26.02 1.39 11.67
CA LYS A 223 -26.97 1.02 12.73
C LYS A 223 -28.06 2.07 12.97
N SER A 224 -27.87 3.31 12.49
CA SER A 224 -28.83 4.38 12.68
C SER A 224 -29.96 4.26 11.66
N PRO A 225 -31.21 3.92 12.06
CA PRO A 225 -32.32 3.83 11.12
C PRO A 225 -32.72 5.20 10.54
N LYS A 226 -32.36 6.30 11.21
CA LYS A 226 -32.78 7.67 10.86
C LYS A 226 -32.03 8.29 9.68
N ASN A 227 -30.95 7.65 9.21
CA ASN A 227 -30.01 8.24 8.27
C ASN A 227 -30.06 7.62 6.86
N LYS A 228 -30.95 6.65 6.63
CA LYS A 228 -31.11 5.99 5.33
C LYS A 228 -32.03 6.81 4.43
N THR A 229 -31.63 7.00 3.19
CA THR A 229 -32.53 7.52 2.16
C THR A 229 -33.66 6.52 1.89
N THR A 230 -34.78 7.00 1.37
CA THR A 230 -35.92 6.17 0.92
C THR A 230 -35.46 5.07 -0.05
N PHE A 231 -34.54 5.39 -0.96
CA PHE A 231 -33.95 4.40 -1.87
C PHE A 231 -33.15 3.34 -1.11
N GLU A 232 -32.29 3.73 -0.17
CA GLU A 232 -31.47 2.78 0.58
C GLU A 232 -32.35 1.83 1.43
N SER A 233 -33.32 2.38 2.17
CA SER A 233 -34.19 1.56 3.02
C SER A 233 -35.11 0.65 2.20
N VAL A 234 -35.69 1.13 1.11
CA VAL A 234 -36.68 0.36 0.35
C VAL A 234 -36.04 -0.54 -0.71
N CYS A 235 -35.12 0.00 -1.51
CA CYS A 235 -34.54 -0.70 -2.66
C CYS A 235 -33.28 -1.51 -2.32
N LEU A 236 -32.48 -1.08 -1.33
CA LEU A 236 -31.27 -1.82 -0.93
C LEU A 236 -31.50 -2.76 0.26
N GLU A 237 -32.39 -2.46 1.21
CA GLU A 237 -32.67 -3.42 2.30
C GLU A 237 -33.80 -4.39 1.98
N GLY A 238 -34.78 -3.96 1.17
CA GLY A 238 -36.01 -4.70 0.92
C GLY A 238 -35.90 -5.92 0.00
N GLY A 239 -34.84 -6.07 -0.77
CA GLY A 239 -34.70 -7.17 -1.73
C GLY A 239 -34.09 -8.42 -1.11
N GLN A 240 -34.67 -9.61 -1.29
CA GLN A 240 -34.09 -10.89 -0.85
C GLN A 240 -32.62 -11.08 -1.27
N SER A 241 -32.22 -10.46 -2.39
CA SER A 241 -30.87 -10.47 -2.95
C SER A 241 -29.83 -9.69 -2.11
N THR A 242 -30.23 -8.84 -1.17
CA THR A 242 -29.29 -7.98 -0.39
C THR A 242 -28.95 -8.55 0.98
N HIS A 243 -29.59 -9.64 1.41
CA HIS A 243 -29.26 -10.29 2.68
C HIS A 243 -27.81 -10.80 2.74
N TYR A 244 -27.26 -11.26 1.60
CA TYR A 244 -25.84 -11.61 1.47
C TYR A 244 -24.92 -10.38 1.55
N VAL A 245 -25.34 -9.28 0.92
CA VAL A 245 -24.61 -8.01 0.95
C VAL A 245 -24.59 -7.47 2.37
N GLN A 246 -25.72 -7.41 3.06
CA GLN A 246 -25.83 -6.98 4.46
C GLN A 246 -25.02 -7.90 5.40
N GLY A 247 -25.07 -9.22 5.21
CA GLY A 247 -24.24 -10.15 5.96
C GLY A 247 -22.75 -9.87 5.76
N LEU A 248 -22.31 -9.72 4.52
CA LEU A 248 -20.94 -9.37 4.20
C LEU A 248 -20.59 -8.01 4.82
N VAL A 249 -21.34 -6.96 4.54
CA VAL A 249 -21.18 -5.61 5.14
C VAL A 249 -21.04 -5.70 6.66
N LYS A 250 -21.86 -6.52 7.34
CA LYS A 250 -21.87 -6.68 8.79
C LYS A 250 -20.60 -7.35 9.32
N TYR A 251 -20.10 -8.40 8.66
CA TYR A 251 -18.96 -9.18 9.15
C TYR A 251 -17.61 -8.69 8.61
N THR A 252 -17.59 -8.09 7.42
CA THR A 252 -16.37 -7.68 6.73
C THR A 252 -15.46 -6.89 7.65
N PRO A 253 -15.92 -5.97 8.51
CA PRO A 253 -14.94 -5.11 9.18
C PRO A 253 -14.50 -5.62 10.53
N TYR A 254 -15.25 -6.53 11.14
CA TYR A 254 -14.69 -7.38 12.18
C TYR A 254 -13.61 -8.30 11.59
N ALA A 255 -13.84 -8.84 10.39
CA ALA A 255 -12.82 -9.61 9.69
C ALA A 255 -11.63 -8.73 9.28
N THR A 256 -11.85 -7.50 8.79
CA THR A 256 -10.78 -6.54 8.48
C THR A 256 -10.02 -6.14 9.73
N LEU A 257 -10.69 -5.86 10.84
CA LEU A 257 -10.04 -5.55 12.11
C LEU A 257 -9.21 -6.73 12.60
N ALA A 258 -9.76 -7.95 12.57
CA ALA A 258 -9.03 -9.16 12.92
C ALA A 258 -7.81 -9.37 12.03
N LEU A 259 -7.95 -9.13 10.72
CA LEU A 259 -6.85 -9.18 9.76
C LEU A 259 -5.80 -8.10 10.02
N ILE A 260 -6.20 -6.87 10.33
CA ILE A 260 -5.29 -5.77 10.67
C ILE A 260 -4.52 -6.11 11.95
N ILE A 261 -5.20 -6.62 12.98
CA ILE A 261 -4.57 -7.06 14.22
C ILE A 261 -3.59 -8.20 13.92
N PHE A 262 -4.00 -9.17 13.11
CA PHE A 262 -3.16 -10.30 12.71
C PHE A 262 -1.93 -9.84 11.90
N TRP A 263 -2.10 -8.91 10.96
CA TRP A 263 -1.01 -8.33 10.17
C TRP A 263 -0.06 -7.50 11.04
N GLY A 264 -0.60 -6.67 11.93
CA GLY A 264 0.18 -5.89 12.88
C GLY A 264 0.99 -6.78 13.84
N ALA A 265 0.36 -7.83 14.38
CA ALA A 265 1.03 -8.82 15.21
C ALA A 265 2.11 -9.58 14.43
N SER A 266 1.82 -10.01 13.20
CA SER A 266 2.78 -10.68 12.33
C SER A 266 4.01 -9.80 12.05
N LEU A 267 3.79 -8.53 11.68
CA LEU A 267 4.86 -7.57 11.45
C LEU A 267 5.66 -7.28 12.73
N PHE A 268 5.00 -7.19 13.88
CA PHE A 268 5.65 -7.01 15.18
C PHE A 268 6.54 -8.21 15.54
N VAL A 269 6.04 -9.43 15.36
CA VAL A 269 6.80 -10.67 15.59
C VAL A 269 8.00 -10.73 14.64
N ILE A 270 7.80 -10.50 13.34
CA ILE A 270 8.89 -10.45 12.35
C ILE A 270 9.96 -9.43 12.75
N ARG A 271 9.56 -8.24 13.21
CA ARG A 271 10.47 -7.19 13.68
C ARG A 271 11.22 -7.60 14.94
N ARG A 272 10.52 -8.16 15.94
CA ARG A 272 11.13 -8.58 17.21
C ARG A 272 12.16 -9.68 16.99
N ILE A 273 11.84 -10.68 16.17
CA ILE A 273 12.78 -11.75 15.87
C ILE A 273 13.99 -11.18 15.11
N ARG A 274 13.78 -10.30 14.11
CA ARG A 274 14.89 -9.64 13.40
C ARG A 274 15.82 -8.87 14.34
N LEU A 275 15.26 -8.11 15.29
CA LEU A 275 16.06 -7.35 16.26
C LEU A 275 16.85 -8.27 17.19
N SER A 276 16.27 -9.38 17.62
CA SER A 276 16.97 -10.39 18.45
C SER A 276 18.20 -10.94 17.73
N PHE A 277 18.04 -11.35 16.47
CA PHE A 277 19.15 -11.88 15.67
C PHE A 277 20.24 -10.85 15.37
N VAL A 278 19.89 -9.58 15.18
CA VAL A 278 20.88 -8.52 14.94
C VAL A 278 21.69 -8.24 16.20
N SER A 279 21.06 -8.27 17.38
CA SER A 279 21.74 -8.05 18.66
C SER A 279 22.77 -9.14 18.96
N GLU A 280 22.41 -10.41 18.70
CA GLU A 280 23.22 -11.58 19.04
C GLU A 280 24.46 -11.75 18.15
N LYS A 281 24.42 -11.19 16.94
CA LYS A 281 25.52 -11.29 15.96
C LYS A 281 26.79 -10.50 16.33
N THR A 282 26.76 -9.77 17.44
CA THR A 282 27.88 -8.90 17.83
C THR A 282 28.95 -9.62 18.66
N ASP A 283 28.67 -10.78 19.27
CA ASP A 283 29.59 -11.38 20.25
C ASP A 283 29.84 -12.90 20.16
N LEU A 284 29.19 -13.67 19.27
CA LEU A 284 29.37 -15.14 19.27
C LEU A 284 29.98 -15.72 18.00
N ASP A 285 31.09 -16.44 18.23
CA ASP A 285 31.63 -17.49 17.36
C ASP A 285 30.50 -18.42 16.91
N ILE A 286 30.43 -18.68 15.60
CA ILE A 286 29.29 -19.33 14.93
C ILE A 286 29.20 -20.79 15.37
N THR A 287 28.55 -21.06 16.51
CA THR A 287 28.28 -22.41 17.00
C THR A 287 27.18 -23.09 16.16
N LYS A 288 27.24 -24.43 16.09
CA LYS A 288 26.33 -25.27 15.28
C LYS A 288 24.85 -25.08 15.63
N GLU A 289 24.55 -24.63 16.84
CA GLU A 289 23.20 -24.33 17.36
C GLU A 289 22.54 -23.12 16.67
N SER A 290 23.35 -22.12 16.26
CA SER A 290 22.90 -20.91 15.55
C SER A 290 22.21 -21.22 14.21
N ARG A 291 22.61 -22.30 13.51
CA ARG A 291 22.02 -22.68 12.21
C ARG A 291 20.57 -23.12 12.32
N GLY A 292 20.21 -23.83 13.40
CA GLY A 292 18.84 -24.29 13.64
C GLY A 292 17.89 -23.11 13.85
N ALA A 293 18.30 -22.16 14.69
CA ALA A 293 17.55 -20.94 14.95
C ALA A 293 17.36 -20.08 13.69
N LEU A 294 18.42 -19.91 12.88
CA LEU A 294 18.35 -19.16 11.62
C LEU A 294 17.41 -19.84 10.60
N SER A 295 17.47 -21.16 10.48
CA SER A 295 16.57 -21.92 9.59
C SER A 295 15.11 -21.78 10.03
N LEU A 296 14.84 -21.88 11.34
CA LEU A 296 13.50 -21.68 11.89
C LEU A 296 13.01 -20.25 11.64
N TYR A 297 13.86 -19.25 11.84
CA TYR A 297 13.55 -17.86 11.55
C TYR A 297 13.16 -17.64 10.09
N LEU A 298 13.96 -18.14 9.16
CA LEU A 298 13.71 -18.01 7.72
C LEU A 298 12.41 -18.74 7.32
N ALA A 299 12.15 -19.92 7.88
CA ALA A 299 10.91 -20.66 7.65
C ALA A 299 9.68 -19.90 8.17
N VAL A 300 9.72 -19.45 9.43
CA VAL A 300 8.59 -18.74 10.06
C VAL A 300 8.32 -17.41 9.36
N THR A 301 9.35 -16.62 9.08
CA THR A 301 9.18 -15.33 8.38
C THR A 301 8.76 -15.52 6.92
N GLY A 302 9.23 -16.58 6.25
CA GLY A 302 8.81 -16.94 4.90
C GLY A 302 7.33 -17.35 4.84
N VAL A 303 6.89 -18.22 5.75
CA VAL A 303 5.48 -18.68 5.81
C VAL A 303 4.54 -17.55 6.17
N LEU A 304 4.83 -16.79 7.25
CA LEU A 304 4.01 -15.65 7.66
C LEU A 304 4.00 -14.55 6.60
N GLY A 305 5.15 -14.27 5.99
CA GLY A 305 5.28 -13.29 4.91
C GLY A 305 4.50 -13.71 3.67
N GLY A 306 4.62 -14.97 3.24
CA GLY A 306 3.85 -15.51 2.12
C GLY A 306 2.35 -15.48 2.36
N PHE A 307 1.91 -15.88 3.56
CA PHE A 307 0.49 -15.82 3.93
C PHE A 307 -0.04 -14.38 3.94
N LEU A 308 0.73 -13.43 4.51
CA LEU A 308 0.39 -12.00 4.49
C LEU A 308 0.18 -11.52 3.05
N VAL A 309 1.13 -11.81 2.15
CA VAL A 309 1.06 -11.38 0.75
C VAL A 309 -0.13 -11.98 0.02
N LEU A 310 -0.30 -13.31 0.09
CA LEU A 310 -1.36 -14.01 -0.65
C LEU A 310 -2.74 -13.65 -0.13
N SER A 311 -2.91 -13.53 1.19
CA SER A 311 -4.18 -13.10 1.78
C SER A 311 -4.52 -11.66 1.40
N SER A 312 -3.55 -10.74 1.44
CA SER A 312 -3.75 -9.35 1.00
C SER A 312 -4.11 -9.26 -0.49
N LEU A 313 -3.46 -10.03 -1.36
CA LEU A 313 -3.82 -10.07 -2.78
C LEU A 313 -5.25 -10.59 -2.98
N ALA A 314 -5.61 -11.68 -2.32
CA ALA A 314 -6.95 -12.25 -2.40
C ALA A 314 -8.01 -11.25 -1.92
N ILE A 315 -7.75 -10.53 -0.82
CA ILE A 315 -8.63 -9.48 -0.30
C ILE A 315 -8.79 -8.35 -1.33
N ALA A 316 -7.69 -7.87 -1.94
CA ALA A 316 -7.76 -6.81 -2.93
C ALA A 316 -8.70 -7.20 -4.10
N TRP A 317 -8.55 -8.42 -4.64
CA TRP A 317 -9.40 -8.91 -5.73
C TRP A 317 -10.84 -9.18 -5.31
N VAL A 318 -11.07 -9.80 -4.15
CA VAL A 318 -12.43 -10.05 -3.63
C VAL A 318 -13.18 -8.73 -3.45
N PHE A 319 -12.53 -7.71 -2.85
CA PHE A 319 -13.15 -6.41 -2.65
C PHE A 319 -13.39 -5.67 -3.96
N LEU A 320 -12.50 -5.80 -4.95
CA LEU A 320 -12.69 -5.22 -6.28
C LEU A 320 -13.87 -5.86 -7.02
N VAL A 321 -13.95 -7.19 -7.06
CA VAL A 321 -15.07 -7.92 -7.66
C VAL A 321 -16.38 -7.53 -6.97
N PHE A 322 -16.35 -7.43 -5.65
CA PHE A 322 -17.52 -7.06 -4.87
C PHE A 322 -17.94 -5.60 -5.09
N PHE A 323 -16.99 -4.68 -5.20
CA PHE A 323 -17.21 -3.27 -5.57
C PHE A 323 -17.92 -3.17 -6.94
N MET A 324 -17.38 -3.85 -7.97
CA MET A 324 -17.98 -3.89 -9.31
C MET A 324 -19.36 -4.55 -9.31
N TYR A 325 -19.54 -5.62 -8.54
CA TYR A 325 -20.83 -6.30 -8.41
C TYR A 325 -21.90 -5.35 -7.84
N LEU A 326 -21.59 -4.64 -6.76
CA LEU A 326 -22.52 -3.70 -6.16
C LEU A 326 -22.82 -2.52 -7.07
N ARG A 327 -21.80 -1.95 -7.70
CA ARG A 327 -21.94 -0.88 -8.69
C ARG A 327 -22.95 -1.29 -9.77
N ASN A 328 -22.74 -2.46 -10.38
CA ASN A 328 -23.62 -2.98 -11.42
C ASN A 328 -25.04 -3.27 -10.93
N LYS A 329 -25.18 -3.70 -9.68
CA LYS A 329 -26.49 -3.96 -9.08
C LYS A 329 -27.26 -2.66 -8.84
N VAL A 330 -26.61 -1.65 -8.26
CA VAL A 330 -27.23 -0.34 -8.02
C VAL A 330 -27.58 0.34 -9.32
N ARG A 331 -26.67 0.33 -10.31
CA ARG A 331 -26.94 0.83 -11.66
C ARG A 331 -28.22 0.26 -12.27
N LYS A 332 -28.47 -1.05 -12.12
CA LYS A 332 -29.69 -1.70 -12.62
C LYS A 332 -30.95 -1.26 -11.86
N LEU A 333 -30.83 -0.97 -10.56
CA LEU A 333 -31.93 -0.58 -9.70
C LEU A 333 -32.30 0.90 -9.85
N SER A 334 -31.32 1.80 -9.92
CA SER A 334 -31.55 3.24 -10.10
C SER A 334 -31.83 3.62 -11.56
N GLY A 335 -31.34 2.83 -12.51
CA GLY A 335 -31.58 3.09 -13.94
C GLY A 335 -30.97 4.42 -14.38
N PRO A 336 -31.71 5.29 -15.10
CA PRO A 336 -31.18 6.55 -15.62
C PRO A 336 -30.75 7.56 -14.54
N SER A 337 -31.22 7.43 -13.30
CA SER A 337 -30.84 8.34 -12.21
C SER A 337 -29.47 8.03 -11.61
N TYR A 338 -28.76 7.01 -12.11
CA TYR A 338 -27.48 6.57 -11.59
C TYR A 338 -26.34 7.56 -11.89
N ALA A 339 -26.19 8.56 -11.03
CA ALA A 339 -25.16 9.60 -11.13
C ALA A 339 -23.70 9.09 -11.17
N GLU A 340 -23.44 7.84 -10.78
CA GLU A 340 -22.06 7.32 -10.71
C GLU A 340 -21.48 6.94 -12.09
N ASP A 341 -22.32 6.89 -13.13
CA ASP A 341 -21.87 6.70 -14.51
C ASP A 341 -21.34 7.99 -15.15
N GLU A 342 -21.38 9.11 -14.44
CA GLU A 342 -20.80 10.38 -14.88
C GLU A 342 -19.33 10.50 -14.44
N TRP A 343 -18.52 11.15 -15.30
CA TRP A 343 -17.11 11.43 -15.01
C TRP A 343 -16.98 12.68 -14.14
N GLY A 344 -16.51 12.49 -12.91
CA GLY A 344 -16.12 13.59 -12.01
C GLY A 344 -14.67 14.04 -12.22
N PHE A 345 -14.34 15.25 -11.74
CA PHE A 345 -12.96 15.73 -11.72
C PHE A 345 -12.03 14.80 -10.91
N GLY A 346 -12.49 14.35 -9.73
CA GLY A 346 -11.72 13.45 -8.87
C GLY A 346 -11.40 12.12 -9.54
N GLN A 347 -12.33 11.61 -10.35
CA GLN A 347 -12.15 10.38 -11.14
C GLN A 347 -11.05 10.50 -12.20
N VAL A 348 -11.02 11.61 -12.95
CA VAL A 348 -9.98 11.84 -13.96
C VAL A 348 -8.61 11.94 -13.30
N VAL A 349 -8.51 12.68 -12.18
CA VAL A 349 -7.28 12.78 -11.39
C VAL A 349 -6.84 11.41 -10.88
N ALA A 350 -7.76 10.56 -10.42
CA ALA A 350 -7.45 9.21 -9.95
C ALA A 350 -6.84 8.32 -11.04
N VAL A 351 -7.32 8.42 -12.28
CA VAL A 351 -6.73 7.69 -13.42
C VAL A 351 -5.37 8.28 -13.80
N VAL A 352 -5.26 9.60 -13.88
CA VAL A 352 -4.03 10.31 -14.24
C VAL A 352 -2.91 10.09 -13.22
N ALA A 353 -3.24 9.83 -11.96
CA ALA A 353 -2.26 9.51 -10.91
C ALA A 353 -1.35 8.31 -11.26
N TRP A 354 -1.77 7.45 -12.19
CA TRP A 354 -1.00 6.31 -12.66
C TRP A 354 -0.08 6.63 -13.85
N MET A 355 -0.18 7.80 -14.49
CA MET A 355 0.65 8.18 -15.63
C MET A 355 2.17 8.16 -15.34
N PRO A 356 2.67 8.62 -14.18
CA PRO A 356 4.09 8.54 -13.87
C PRO A 356 4.64 7.11 -13.93
N LEU A 357 3.85 6.13 -13.47
CA LEU A 357 4.21 4.71 -13.53
C LEU A 357 4.31 4.23 -14.98
N LEU A 358 3.30 4.54 -15.79
CA LEU A 358 3.27 4.19 -17.21
C LEU A 358 4.45 4.82 -17.96
N GLY A 359 4.79 6.07 -17.63
CA GLY A 359 5.95 6.77 -18.18
C GLY A 359 7.27 6.09 -17.84
N GLN A 360 7.48 5.70 -16.58
CA GLN A 360 8.68 4.96 -16.18
C GLN A 360 8.79 3.59 -16.83
N PHE A 361 7.69 2.83 -16.85
CA PHE A 361 7.66 1.50 -17.48
C PHE A 361 7.95 1.62 -18.98
N SER A 362 7.31 2.58 -19.66
CA SER A 362 7.55 2.85 -21.08
C SER A 362 8.99 3.26 -21.32
N ALA A 363 9.59 4.10 -20.48
CA ALA A 363 10.99 4.48 -20.61
C ALA A 363 11.95 3.29 -20.49
N ILE A 364 11.67 2.33 -19.59
CA ILE A 364 12.46 1.10 -19.46
C ILE A 364 12.33 0.23 -20.72
N VAL A 365 11.08 0.01 -21.18
CA VAL A 365 10.81 -0.78 -22.39
C VAL A 365 11.47 -0.13 -23.61
N VAL A 366 11.32 1.18 -23.79
CA VAL A 366 11.93 1.92 -24.91
C VAL A 366 13.45 1.86 -24.85
N ARG A 367 14.06 2.11 -23.68
CA ARG A 367 15.52 1.97 -23.53
C ARG A 367 15.98 0.56 -23.90
N LYS A 368 15.22 -0.48 -23.55
CA LYS A 368 15.63 -1.87 -23.83
C LYS A 368 15.43 -2.26 -25.28
N LEU A 369 14.27 -1.94 -25.86
CA LEU A 369 13.97 -2.27 -27.25
C LEU A 369 14.82 -1.45 -28.23
N PHE A 370 15.04 -0.16 -27.96
CA PHE A 370 15.68 0.74 -28.92
C PHE A 370 17.15 1.05 -28.64
N ALA A 371 17.64 0.98 -27.40
CA ALA A 371 19.07 1.21 -27.14
C ALA A 371 19.96 0.03 -27.55
N SER A 372 19.38 -1.14 -27.82
CA SER A 372 20.10 -2.27 -28.39
C SER A 372 20.44 -2.08 -29.88
N GLN A 373 19.74 -1.21 -30.61
CA GLN A 373 19.87 -1.16 -32.06
C GLN A 373 19.98 0.25 -32.67
N TYR A 374 19.48 1.34 -32.04
CA TYR A 374 19.33 2.63 -32.75
C TYR A 374 19.51 3.93 -31.95
N LEU A 375 19.63 3.93 -30.61
CA LEU A 375 19.82 5.22 -29.90
C LEU A 375 21.21 5.80 -30.17
N THR A 376 21.25 6.96 -30.84
CA THR A 376 22.43 7.81 -30.92
C THR A 376 22.91 8.19 -29.52
N ASP A 377 24.23 8.33 -29.34
CA ASP A 377 24.86 8.63 -28.03
C ASP A 377 24.26 9.83 -27.31
N HIS A 378 23.71 10.78 -28.07
CA HIS A 378 23.08 11.98 -27.53
C HIS A 378 21.76 11.70 -26.80
N ALA A 379 20.97 10.73 -27.26
CA ALA A 379 19.73 10.32 -26.59
C ALA A 379 20.02 9.52 -25.31
N LYS A 380 21.11 8.76 -25.30
CA LYS A 380 21.56 7.97 -24.13
C LYS A 380 21.74 8.83 -22.88
N LYS A 381 22.26 10.05 -23.05
CA LYS A 381 22.48 11.02 -21.95
C LYS A 381 21.20 11.50 -21.26
N TRP A 382 20.08 11.59 -21.99
CA TRP A 382 18.77 11.95 -21.41
C TRP A 382 18.14 10.82 -20.60
N PHE A 383 18.61 9.59 -20.84
CA PHE A 383 18.08 8.38 -20.26
C PHE A 383 19.04 7.72 -19.26
N GLU A 384 20.22 8.29 -19.02
CA GLU A 384 21.11 7.82 -17.97
C GLU A 384 20.49 8.08 -16.60
N PRO A 385 20.27 7.04 -15.78
CA PRO A 385 19.65 7.24 -14.50
C PRO A 385 20.63 7.99 -13.58
N VAL A 386 20.12 8.88 -12.72
CA VAL A 386 20.94 9.76 -11.86
C VAL A 386 22.10 8.96 -11.24
N PRO A 387 23.36 9.42 -11.37
CA PRO A 387 24.53 8.68 -10.91
C PRO A 387 24.39 8.21 -9.47
N GLU A 388 24.84 6.98 -9.19
CA GLU A 388 24.64 6.34 -7.88
C GLU A 388 25.25 7.13 -6.71
N HIS A 389 26.31 7.90 -6.96
CA HIS A 389 26.92 8.80 -5.99
C HIS A 389 26.01 9.98 -5.60
N GLN A 390 25.14 10.45 -6.51
CA GLN A 390 24.15 11.49 -6.24
C GLN A 390 22.89 10.95 -5.55
N ARG A 391 22.57 9.64 -5.69
CA ARG A 391 21.46 9.00 -4.98
C ARG A 391 21.74 8.67 -3.50
N ARG A 392 23.00 8.76 -3.06
CA ARG A 392 23.45 8.39 -1.70
C ARG A 392 23.65 9.58 -0.75
N THR A 393 22.81 10.61 -0.81
CA THR A 393 22.83 11.74 0.15
C THR A 393 22.80 11.29 1.63
N PRO A 394 22.07 10.22 2.04
CA PRO A 394 22.09 9.75 3.43
C PRO A 394 23.41 9.07 3.85
N TRP A 395 24.12 8.41 2.93
CA TRP A 395 25.39 7.75 3.24
C TRP A 395 26.54 8.74 3.41
N ILE A 396 26.50 9.86 2.68
CA ILE A 396 27.43 10.98 2.84
C ILE A 396 27.26 11.60 4.23
N ILE A 397 26.01 11.78 4.71
CA ILE A 397 25.73 12.27 6.06
C ILE A 397 26.19 11.25 7.12
N ALA A 398 25.93 9.95 6.92
CA ALA A 398 26.38 8.91 7.85
C ALA A 398 27.92 8.80 7.94
N ASN A 399 28.63 8.96 6.83
CA ASN A 399 30.10 8.99 6.83
C ASN A 399 30.66 10.32 7.36
N ALA A 400 29.99 11.44 7.14
CA ALA A 400 30.35 12.72 7.76
C ALA A 400 30.22 12.64 9.28
N LEU A 401 29.10 12.08 9.77
CA LEU A 401 28.86 11.86 11.20
C LEU A 401 29.81 10.83 11.82
N ARG A 402 30.20 9.80 11.07
CA ARG A 402 31.20 8.80 11.52
C ARG A 402 32.61 9.38 11.59
N LYS A 403 32.96 10.35 10.74
CA LYS A 403 34.23 11.08 10.79
C LYS A 403 34.28 12.13 11.91
N THR A 404 33.14 12.59 12.42
CA THR A 404 33.07 13.51 13.57
C THR A 404 33.02 12.82 14.92
N LYS A 405 33.10 11.48 15.02
CA LYS A 405 33.33 10.85 16.32
C LYS A 405 34.78 11.18 16.71
N PRO A 406 35.01 12.06 17.71
CA PRO A 406 36.37 12.41 18.10
C PRO A 406 37.07 11.13 18.49
N ARG A 407 38.28 10.94 17.93
CA ARG A 407 39.25 9.96 18.41
C ARG A 407 39.37 10.25 19.91
N ALA A 408 38.77 9.41 20.74
CA ALA A 408 39.04 9.43 22.16
C ALA A 408 40.55 9.25 22.26
N GLU A 409 41.24 10.32 22.64
CA GLU A 409 42.66 10.34 22.88
C GLU A 409 42.99 9.12 23.76
N GLU A 410 43.86 8.26 23.25
CA GLU A 410 44.63 7.36 24.08
C GLU A 410 45.37 8.24 25.09
N MET A 411 44.77 8.39 26.26
CA MET A 411 45.38 9.07 27.39
C MET A 411 46.54 8.17 27.84
N PRO A 412 47.80 8.62 27.73
CA PRO A 412 48.92 7.81 28.18
C PRO A 412 48.86 7.72 29.71
N LEU A 413 48.70 6.51 30.22
CA LEU A 413 48.87 6.20 31.64
C LEU A 413 50.30 6.55 32.04
N SER A 414 50.46 7.69 32.73
CA SER A 414 51.71 8.05 33.40
C SER A 414 51.81 7.30 34.73
N PRO A 415 53.01 6.82 35.11
CA PRO A 415 53.21 6.12 36.37
C PRO A 415 53.27 7.12 37.52
N ILE A 416 52.43 6.92 38.53
CA ILE A 416 52.50 7.64 39.80
C ILE A 416 53.73 7.12 40.57
N SER A 417 54.83 7.87 40.50
CA SER A 417 55.93 7.78 41.46
C SER A 417 56.01 9.10 42.23
N GLY A 418 55.98 9.01 43.56
CA GLY A 418 55.79 10.16 44.43
C GLY A 418 56.93 11.18 44.45
N ARG A 419 56.62 12.40 44.92
CA ARG A 419 57.59 13.20 45.67
C ARG A 419 56.90 14.22 46.56
N SER A 420 57.48 14.31 47.74
CA SER A 420 57.22 15.19 48.87
C SER A 420 57.33 16.69 48.58
N SER A 421 56.60 17.44 49.40
CA SER A 421 56.98 18.71 50.03
C SER A 421 57.34 19.91 49.14
N GLN A 422 56.51 20.94 49.17
CA GLN A 422 56.97 22.26 49.65
C GLN A 422 55.81 23.18 50.02
N LEU A 423 55.92 23.71 51.25
CA LEU A 423 55.21 24.86 51.77
C LEU A 423 55.34 26.07 50.82
N ARG A 424 54.24 26.79 50.59
CA ARG A 424 54.30 28.25 50.52
C ARG A 424 53.00 28.86 51.04
N GLN A 425 53.15 29.50 52.19
CA GLN A 425 52.21 30.43 52.82
C GLN A 425 52.00 31.68 51.95
N GLN A 426 50.84 32.32 52.15
CA GLN A 426 50.55 33.79 52.16
C GLN A 426 49.35 34.23 51.29
N PRO A 427 48.66 35.35 51.62
CA PRO A 427 47.59 35.35 52.61
C PRO A 427 46.32 36.07 52.10
N ALA A 428 45.32 36.12 52.98
CA ALA A 428 44.05 36.82 52.85
C ALA A 428 44.14 38.26 52.33
N LYS A 429 43.18 38.62 51.47
CA LYS A 429 42.65 39.98 51.37
C LYS A 429 41.13 39.93 51.33
N THR A 430 40.54 40.38 52.43
CA THR A 430 39.20 40.95 52.54
C THR A 430 39.16 42.32 51.85
N TRP A 431 38.11 42.58 51.09
CA TRP A 431 37.27 43.79 51.13
C TRP A 431 35.88 43.41 50.65
#